data_AF-A0A4Q5XVS2-F1
#
_entry.id   AF-A0A4Q5XVS2-F1
#
_cell.length_a   1.000
_cell.length_b   1.000
_cell.length_c   1.000
_cell.angle_alpha   90.00
_cell.angle_beta   90.00
_cell.angle_gamma   90.00
#
_symmetry.space_group_name_H-M   'P 1'
#
loop_
_entity.id
_entity.type
_entity.pdbx_description
1 polymer ?
#
loop_
_entity_poly.entity_id
_entity_poly.type
_entity_poly.pdbx_seq_one_letter_code
_entity_poly.pdbx_strand_id
1 'polypeptide(L)' 'FEITAIDMPVVQFRVVCSTGTYIRSLANDFGAALGCGGYLSSLCRTRIGEFTLDNAITPAELEAQINSEESSHQNMNG' A
#
# COMPACT_ATOMS: atom_id res chain seq x y z
N PHE A 1 11.62 -1.86 -11.39
CA PHE A 1 12.17 -2.12 -10.05
C PHE A 1 13.07 -0.95 -9.72
N GLU A 2 13.01 -0.41 -8.51
CA GLU A 2 13.74 0.79 -8.09
C GLU A 2 14.07 0.69 -6.59
N ILE A 3 15.29 1.01 -6.19
CA ILE A 3 15.65 1.18 -4.78
C ILE A 3 15.33 2.62 -4.38
N THR A 4 14.53 2.81 -3.34
CA THR A 4 14.06 4.14 -2.92
C THR A 4 14.81 4.70 -1.71
N ALA A 5 15.42 3.83 -0.88
CA ALA A 5 16.24 4.23 0.25
C ALA A 5 17.15 3.08 0.70
N ILE A 6 18.30 3.41 1.28
CA ILE A 6 19.21 2.48 1.95
C ILE A 6 19.61 3.13 3.28
N ASP A 7 19.20 2.51 4.37
CA ASP A 7 19.59 2.87 5.74
C ASP A 7 19.93 1.59 6.48
N MET A 8 21.19 1.16 6.37
CA MET A 8 21.59 -0.20 6.75
C MET A 8 21.21 -0.51 8.21
N PRO A 9 20.60 -1.67 8.47
CA PRO A 9 20.45 -2.83 7.57
C PRO A 9 19.15 -2.84 6.72
N VAL A 10 18.44 -1.73 6.60
CA VAL A 10 17.15 -1.61 5.91
C VAL A 10 17.34 -1.11 4.47
N VAL A 11 16.77 -1.84 3.51
CA VAL A 11 16.69 -1.43 2.09
C VAL A 11 15.23 -1.34 1.69
N GLN A 12 14.84 -0.22 1.09
CA GLN A 12 13.50 -0.01 0.57
C GLN A 12 13.52 -0.07 -0.96
N PHE A 13 12.53 -0.74 -1.54
CA PHE A 13 12.39 -0.80 -2.99
C PHE A 13 10.93 -0.73 -3.43
N ARG A 14 10.75 -0.28 -4.67
CA ARG A 14 9.48 -0.24 -5.38
C ARG A 14 9.53 -1.21 -6.57
N VAL A 15 8.47 -1.98 -6.76
CA VAL A 15 8.36 -2.94 -7.86
C VAL A 15 6.96 -2.93 -8.46
N VAL A 16 6.90 -3.08 -9.78
CA VAL A 16 5.67 -3.39 -10.52
C VAL A 16 5.74 -4.89 -10.84
N CYS A 17 4.70 -5.63 -10.49
CA CYS A 17 4.66 -7.07 -10.66
C CYS A 17 3.29 -7.54 -11.13
N SER A 18 3.25 -8.72 -11.75
CA SER A 18 2.00 -9.38 -12.14
C SER A 18 1.27 -9.94 -10.92
N THR A 19 0.00 -10.31 -11.11
CA THR A 19 -0.80 -11.02 -10.10
C THR A 19 -0.10 -12.30 -9.63
N GLY A 20 -0.23 -12.62 -8.35
CA GLY A 20 0.38 -13.83 -7.76
C GLY A 20 1.87 -13.69 -7.41
N THR A 21 2.47 -12.53 -7.58
CA THR A 21 3.86 -12.30 -7.15
C THR A 21 3.96 -12.24 -5.62
N TYR A 22 4.77 -13.12 -5.02
CA TYR A 22 5.03 -13.13 -3.58
C TYR A 22 6.20 -12.20 -3.22
N ILE A 23 5.91 -10.97 -2.81
CA ILE A 23 6.93 -9.97 -2.43
C ILE A 23 7.82 -10.44 -1.27
N ARG A 24 7.28 -11.27 -0.37
CA ARG A 24 8.07 -11.87 0.71
C ARG A 24 9.17 -12.79 0.18
N SER A 25 8.87 -13.61 -0.83
CA SER A 25 9.85 -14.48 -1.46
C SER A 25 10.93 -13.65 -2.16
N LEU A 26 10.54 -12.56 -2.82
CA LEU A 26 11.50 -11.63 -3.44
C LEU A 26 12.49 -11.06 -2.42
N ALA A 27 12.03 -10.65 -1.23
CA ALA A 27 12.90 -10.16 -0.17
C ALA A 27 13.86 -11.25 0.35
N ASN A 28 13.38 -12.49 0.47
CA ASN A 28 14.21 -13.65 0.82
C ASN A 28 15.29 -13.90 -0.24
N ASP A 29 14.93 -13.88 -1.52
CA ASP A 29 15.84 -14.16 -2.64
C ASP A 29 16.93 -13.09 -2.74
N PHE A 30 16.59 -11.81 -2.52
CA PHE A 30 17.59 -10.75 -2.42
C PHE A 30 18.54 -10.94 -1.24
N GLY A 31 18.01 -11.29 -0.07
CA GLY A 31 18.83 -11.60 1.10
C GLY A 31 19.77 -12.79 0.88
N ALA A 32 19.30 -13.84 0.21
CA ALA A 32 20.10 -15.00 -0.17
C ALA A 32 21.20 -14.62 -1.18
N ALA A 33 20.87 -13.83 -2.20
CA ALA A 33 21.84 -13.33 -3.18
C ALA A 33 22.93 -12.44 -2.55
N LEU A 34 22.60 -11.70 -1.50
CA LEU A 34 23.53 -10.88 -0.73
C LEU A 34 24.35 -11.67 0.32
N GLY A 35 23.99 -12.93 0.59
CA GLY A 35 24.70 -13.80 1.53
C GLY A 35 24.43 -13.51 3.02
N CYS A 36 23.56 -12.56 3.36
CA CYS A 36 23.21 -12.22 4.75
C CYS A 36 21.80 -12.65 5.16
N GLY A 37 20.99 -13.13 4.21
CA GLY A 37 19.55 -13.32 4.42
C GLY A 37 18.78 -12.00 4.36
N GLY A 38 17.46 -12.08 4.29
CA GLY A 38 16.59 -10.92 4.12
C GLY A 38 15.14 -11.33 4.32
N TYR A 39 14.36 -10.43 4.90
CA TYR A 39 12.92 -10.64 5.09
C TYR A 39 12.17 -9.33 4.85
N LEU A 40 10.90 -9.45 4.52
CA LEU A 40 10.03 -8.30 4.32
C LEU A 40 9.52 -7.80 5.68
N SER A 41 9.99 -6.63 6.11
CA SER A 41 9.57 -5.99 7.37
C SER A 41 8.32 -5.12 7.23
N SER A 42 8.11 -4.52 6.06
CA SER A 42 6.95 -3.68 5.75
C SER A 42 6.57 -3.81 4.27
N LEU A 43 5.29 -3.67 3.97
CA LEU A 43 4.75 -3.69 2.60
C LEU A 43 3.61 -2.69 2.47
N CYS A 44 3.71 -1.81 1.48
CA CYS A 44 2.64 -0.94 1.06
C CYS A 44 2.32 -1.17 -0.41
N ARG A 45 1.06 -1.51 -0.71
CA ARG A 45 0.59 -1.65 -2.10
C ARG A 45 0.09 -0.31 -2.58
N THR A 46 0.85 0.35 -3.46
CA THR A 46 0.51 1.70 -3.92
C THR A 46 -0.41 1.74 -5.14
N ARG A 47 -0.65 0.60 -5.81
CA ARG A 47 -1.50 0.53 -7.02
C ARG A 47 -2.07 -0.87 -7.27
N ILE A 48 -3.29 -0.93 -7.80
CA ILE A 48 -3.94 -2.11 -8.39
C ILE A 48 -4.69 -1.67 -9.65
N GLY A 49 -4.20 -2.01 -10.85
CA GLY A 49 -4.80 -1.49 -12.08
C GLY A 49 -4.85 0.04 -12.05
N GLU A 50 -6.06 0.60 -12.17
CA GLU A 50 -6.34 2.04 -12.13
C GLU A 50 -6.45 2.62 -10.70
N PHE A 51 -6.60 1.78 -9.68
CA PHE A 51 -6.71 2.22 -8.30
C PHE A 51 -5.32 2.54 -7.73
N THR A 52 -5.12 3.76 -7.25
CA THR A 52 -3.88 4.25 -6.64
C THR A 52 -4.09 4.56 -5.17
N LEU A 53 -3.02 4.46 -4.39
CA LEU A 53 -3.06 4.85 -2.98
C LEU A 53 -3.33 6.35 -2.79
N ASP A 54 -2.84 7.20 -3.70
CA ASP A 54 -3.05 8.65 -3.62
C ASP A 54 -4.53 9.05 -3.76
N ASN A 55 -5.35 8.20 -4.40
CA ASN A 55 -6.79 8.39 -4.55
C ASN A 55 -7.59 7.55 -3.53
N ALA A 56 -6.93 6.87 -2.60
CA ALA A 56 -7.61 6.06 -1.60
C ALA A 56 -8.12 6.96 -0.46
N ILE A 57 -9.31 6.64 0.05
CA ILE A 57 -9.87 7.24 1.26
C ILE A 57 -9.71 6.29 2.44
N THR A 58 -9.52 6.87 3.62
CA THR A 58 -9.49 6.16 4.90
C THR A 58 -10.91 5.78 5.34
N PRO A 59 -11.07 4.79 6.24
CA PRO A 59 -12.37 4.47 6.82
C PRO A 59 -13.05 5.67 7.50
N ALA A 60 -12.28 6.53 8.18
CA ALA A 60 -12.80 7.73 8.83
C ALA A 60 -13.33 8.76 7.83
N GLU A 61 -12.65 8.96 6.70
CA GLU A 61 -13.14 9.84 5.63
C GLU A 61 -14.41 9.29 4.99
N LEU A 62 -14.49 7.96 4.82
CA LEU A 62 -15.70 7.30 4.32
C LEU A 62 -16.88 7.48 5.29
N GLU A 63 -16.67 7.27 6.59
CA GLU A 63 -17.69 7.49 7.63
C GLU A 63 -18.19 8.94 7.62
N ALA A 64 -17.28 9.91 7.49
CA ALA A 64 -17.63 11.32 7.40
C ALA A 64 -18.48 11.64 6.17
N GLN A 65 -18.16 11.06 5.01
CA GLN A 65 -18.94 11.24 3.77
C GLN A 65 -20.37 10.71 3.93
N ILE A 66 -20.52 9.48 4.43
CA ILE A 66 -21.83 8.86 4.65
C ILE A 66 -22.70 9.69 5.61
N ASN A 67 -22.13 10.14 6.73
CA ASN A 67 -22.87 10.93 7.72
C ASN A 67 -23.29 12.33 7.21
N SER A 68 -22.49 12.91 6.30
CA SER A 68 -22.81 14.21 5.68
C SER A 68 -23.96 14.11 4.68
N GLU A 69 -24.11 12.98 4.00
CA GLU A 69 -25.19 12.70 3.04
C GLU A 69 -26.53 12.47 3.76
N GLU A 70 -26.53 11.75 4.88
CA GLU A 70 -27.73 11.53 5.73
C GLU A 70 -28.28 12.84 6.30
N SER A 71 -27.39 13.72 6.78
CA SER A 71 -27.78 15.04 7.30
C SER A 71 -28.38 15.95 6.23
N SER A 72 -28.00 15.75 4.97
CA SER A 72 -28.51 16.52 3.82
C SER A 72 -29.91 16.04 3.39
N HIS A 73 -30.21 14.74 3.54
CA HIS A 73 -31.52 14.17 3.21
C HIS A 73 -32.58 14.41 4.31
N GLN A 74 -32.17 14.52 5.59
CA GLN A 74 -33.11 14.77 6.70
C GLN A 74 -33.73 16.18 6.65
N ASN A 75 -33.05 17.17 6.05
CA ASN A 75 -33.50 18.57 5.97
C ASN A 75 -34.50 18.87 4.84
N MET A 76 -34.90 17.89 4.02
CA MET A 76 -35.88 18.06 2.93
C MET A 76 -37.28 17.53 3.24
N ASN A 77 -37.51 16.98 4.43
CA ASN A 77 -38.82 16.48 4.89
C ASN A 77 -39.43 17.33 6.03
N GLY A 78 -38.96 18.57 6.23
CA GLY A 78 -39.44 19.53 7.23
C GLY A 78 -40.31 20.63 6.63
#